data_AF-A0A8J8M9Q4-F1
#
_entry.id   AF-A0A8J8M9Q4-F1
#
_cell.length_a   1.000
_cell.length_b   1.000
_cell.length_c   1.000
_cell.angle_alpha   90.00
_cell.angle_beta   90.00
_cell.angle_gamma   90.00
#
_symmetry.space_group_name_H-M   'P 1'
#
loop_
_entity.id
_entity.type
_entity.pdbx_description
1 polymer ?
#
loop_
_entity_poly.entity_id
_entity_poly.type
_entity_poly.pdbx_seq_one_letter_code
_entity_poly.pdbx_strand_id
1 'polypeptide(L)'
;MDKNIYDDLENRIYLTRAARICAAERCKSWSHFLNVLTIWYSISIIVFSILNMINTTKPEYISVSLLAFSVIAFGVPVISNKLNYEERFKKHKHCYIILYNLYLELAYKQNKTPQVLNDIQKRYIELLQQYENHNNFDYIKSIWNNKQQKIKLCSKIKFVLYSGFVIVIKGILLVLPIVIPCIFEIIMSALKII
;
A
#
# COMPACT_ATOMS: atom_id res chain seq x y z
N MET A 1 35.29 -22.08 -4.00
CA MET A 1 34.88 -21.03 -3.03
C MET A 1 34.05 -19.95 -3.73
N ASP A 2 34.50 -19.46 -4.88
CA ASP A 2 33.83 -18.37 -5.64
C ASP A 2 32.43 -18.69 -6.18
N LYS A 3 32.15 -19.94 -6.58
CA LYS A 3 30.82 -20.34 -7.06
C LYS A 3 29.72 -20.10 -6.02
N ASN A 4 30.03 -20.34 -4.75
CA ASN A 4 29.08 -20.15 -3.64
C ASN A 4 28.83 -18.65 -3.37
N ILE A 5 29.86 -17.80 -3.51
CA ILE A 5 29.74 -16.34 -3.33
C ILE A 5 28.91 -15.73 -4.47
N TYR A 6 29.16 -16.18 -5.70
CA TYR A 6 28.40 -15.78 -6.87
C TYR A 6 26.91 -16.13 -6.73
N ASP A 7 26.61 -17.40 -6.43
CA ASP A 7 25.23 -17.88 -6.30
C ASP A 7 24.50 -17.14 -5.16
N ASP A 8 25.20 -16.82 -4.07
CA ASP A 8 24.65 -16.06 -2.94
C ASP A 8 24.37 -14.59 -3.29
N LEU A 9 25.25 -13.92 -4.05
CA LEU A 9 25.01 -12.55 -4.52
C LEU A 9 23.84 -12.50 -5.52
N GLU A 10 23.79 -13.43 -6.47
CA GLU A 10 22.71 -13.54 -7.45
C GLU A 10 21.36 -13.72 -6.75
N ASN A 11 21.29 -14.67 -5.80
CA ASN A 11 20.08 -14.93 -5.03
C ASN A 11 19.65 -13.71 -4.20
N ARG A 12 20.58 -13.00 -3.56
CA ARG A 12 20.26 -11.78 -2.80
C ARG A 12 19.68 -10.68 -3.68
N ILE A 13 20.29 -10.42 -4.84
CA ILE A 13 19.77 -9.43 -5.80
C ILE A 13 18.37 -9.83 -6.26
N TYR A 14 18.16 -11.10 -6.63
CA TYR A 14 16.86 -11.60 -7.06
C TYR A 14 15.78 -11.44 -5.98
N LEU A 15 16.06 -11.86 -4.75
CA LEU A 15 15.09 -11.80 -3.64
C LEU A 15 14.73 -10.36 -3.29
N THR A 16 15.73 -9.47 -3.21
CA THR A 16 15.51 -8.04 -2.98
C THR A 16 14.67 -7.41 -4.09
N ARG A 17 14.96 -7.74 -5.36
CA ARG A 17 14.16 -7.29 -6.51
C ARG A 17 12.70 -7.73 -6.35
N ALA A 18 12.47 -9.01 -6.07
CA ALA A 18 11.12 -9.55 -5.92
C ALA A 18 10.34 -8.90 -4.76
N ALA A 19 11.00 -8.65 -3.63
CA ALA A 19 10.40 -7.93 -2.50
C ALA A 19 10.08 -6.47 -2.86
N ARG A 20 10.96 -5.77 -3.58
CA ARG A 20 10.71 -4.38 -4.03
C ARG A 20 9.56 -4.28 -5.05
N ILE A 21 9.34 -5.30 -5.89
CA ILE A 21 8.14 -5.37 -6.76
C ILE A 21 6.87 -5.43 -5.90
N CYS A 22 6.84 -6.29 -4.88
CA CYS A 22 5.69 -6.38 -3.97
C CYS A 22 5.45 -5.07 -3.20
N ALA A 23 6.52 -4.38 -2.78
CA ALA A 23 6.44 -3.07 -2.14
C ALA A 23 5.85 -2.01 -3.08
N ALA A 24 6.26 -2.01 -4.35
CA ALA A 24 5.70 -1.12 -5.38
C ALA A 24 4.20 -1.36 -5.58
N GLU A 25 3.77 -2.62 -5.73
CA GLU A 25 2.35 -2.98 -5.85
C GLU A 25 1.53 -2.51 -4.63
N ARG A 26 2.06 -2.70 -3.42
CA ARG A 26 1.41 -2.25 -2.19
C ARG A 26 1.22 -0.72 -2.21
N CYS A 27 2.28 0.03 -2.53
CA CYS A 27 2.20 1.49 -2.59
C CYS A 27 1.19 1.96 -3.66
N LYS A 28 1.20 1.33 -4.84
CA LYS A 28 0.21 1.59 -5.89
C LYS A 28 -1.22 1.32 -5.43
N SER A 29 -1.45 0.20 -4.74
CA SER A 29 -2.77 -0.16 -4.20
C SER A 29 -3.26 0.84 -3.15
N TRP A 30 -2.39 1.31 -2.26
CA TRP A 30 -2.75 2.33 -1.27
C TRP A 30 -3.04 3.68 -1.92
N SER A 31 -2.20 4.14 -2.84
CA SER A 31 -2.44 5.39 -3.58
C SER A 31 -3.78 5.34 -4.32
N HIS A 32 -4.06 4.25 -5.04
CA HIS A 32 -5.33 4.08 -5.73
C HIS A 32 -6.52 4.06 -4.75
N PHE A 33 -6.40 3.31 -3.65
CA PHE A 33 -7.47 3.22 -2.65
C PHE A 33 -7.79 4.58 -2.01
N LEU A 34 -6.79 5.37 -1.63
CA LEU A 34 -7.01 6.70 -1.05
C LEU A 34 -7.69 7.64 -2.05
N ASN A 35 -7.31 7.59 -3.33
CA ASN A 35 -7.95 8.38 -4.37
C ASN A 35 -9.43 7.97 -4.57
N VAL A 36 -9.71 6.67 -4.63
CA VAL A 36 -11.09 6.15 -4.69
C VAL A 36 -11.88 6.60 -3.46
N LEU A 37 -11.27 6.56 -2.27
CA LEU A 37 -11.91 6.99 -1.04
C LEU A 37 -12.24 8.49 -1.07
N THR A 38 -11.33 9.35 -1.51
CA THR A 38 -11.61 10.77 -1.70
C THR A 38 -12.81 10.99 -2.61
N ILE A 39 -12.83 10.35 -3.78
CA ILE A 39 -13.95 10.46 -4.74
C ILE A 39 -15.25 9.98 -4.10
N TRP A 40 -15.21 8.85 -3.39
CA TRP A 40 -16.38 8.25 -2.75
C TRP A 40 -17.04 9.18 -1.71
N TYR A 41 -16.22 9.83 -0.88
CA TYR A 41 -16.73 10.78 0.10
C TYR A 41 -17.18 12.09 -0.56
N SER A 42 -16.54 12.55 -1.64
CA SER A 42 -17.03 13.70 -2.40
C SER A 42 -18.40 13.45 -3.02
N ILE A 43 -18.63 12.28 -3.62
CA ILE A 43 -19.95 11.88 -4.13
C ILE A 43 -20.97 11.83 -3.01
N SER A 44 -20.60 11.25 -1.86
CA SER A 44 -21.47 11.17 -0.69
C SER A 44 -21.91 12.56 -0.21
N ILE A 45 -20.99 13.54 -0.16
CA ILE A 45 -21.32 14.93 0.16
C ILE A 45 -22.34 15.49 -0.84
N ILE A 46 -22.14 15.31 -2.14
CA ILE A 46 -23.07 15.82 -3.16
C ILE A 46 -24.47 15.22 -2.99
N VAL A 47 -24.55 13.89 -2.83
CA VAL A 47 -25.84 13.19 -2.64
C VAL A 47 -26.54 13.70 -1.37
N PHE A 48 -25.82 13.79 -0.25
CA PHE A 48 -26.40 14.25 1.01
C PHE A 48 -26.77 15.73 0.99
N SER A 49 -26.03 16.57 0.27
CA SER A 49 -26.41 17.98 0.03
C SER A 49 -27.76 18.09 -0.69
N ILE A 50 -27.97 17.27 -1.74
CA ILE A 50 -29.24 17.22 -2.47
C ILE A 50 -30.37 16.73 -1.55
N LEU A 51 -30.13 15.67 -0.78
CA LEU A 51 -31.10 15.17 0.19
C LEU A 51 -31.45 16.21 1.25
N ASN A 52 -30.48 17.00 1.71
CA ASN A 52 -30.69 18.08 2.67
C ASN A 52 -31.60 19.18 2.11
N MET A 53 -31.48 19.49 0.82
CA MET A 53 -32.34 20.48 0.16
C MET A 53 -33.78 19.99 -0.01
N ILE A 54 -33.98 18.70 -0.29
CA ILE A 54 -35.31 18.13 -0.56
C ILE A 54 -36.06 17.83 0.75
N ASN A 55 -35.35 17.41 1.80
CA ASN A 55 -35.97 16.97 3.04
C ASN A 55 -36.21 18.12 4.02
N THR A 56 -37.46 18.61 4.09
CA THR A 56 -37.84 19.75 4.94
C THR A 56 -38.12 19.38 6.40
N THR A 57 -38.23 18.09 6.73
CA THR A 57 -38.74 17.64 8.05
C THR A 57 -37.65 17.22 9.04
N LYS A 58 -36.47 16.80 8.58
CA LYS A 58 -35.36 16.35 9.46
C LYS A 58 -33.97 16.69 8.87
N PRO A 59 -33.63 17.97 8.66
CA PRO A 59 -32.36 18.37 8.03
C PRO A 59 -31.13 18.19 8.93
N GLU A 60 -31.31 18.07 10.25
CA GLU A 60 -30.20 18.16 11.20
C GLU A 60 -29.24 16.97 11.12
N TYR A 61 -29.74 15.73 11.11
CA TYR A 61 -28.87 14.54 10.99
C TYR A 61 -28.13 14.51 9.64
N ILE A 62 -28.79 14.94 8.56
CA ILE A 62 -28.20 15.06 7.22
C ILE A 62 -27.07 16.09 7.24
N SER A 63 -27.29 17.23 7.89
CA SER A 63 -26.29 18.30 8.02
C SER A 63 -25.08 17.86 8.84
N VAL A 64 -25.28 17.14 9.95
CA VAL A 64 -24.18 16.57 10.75
C VAL A 64 -23.41 15.49 9.97
N SER A 65 -24.10 14.62 9.22
CA SER A 65 -23.45 13.66 8.30
C SER A 65 -22.60 14.37 7.25
N LEU A 66 -23.11 15.46 6.67
CA LEU A 66 -22.39 16.24 5.66
C LEU A 66 -21.09 16.82 6.21
N LEU A 67 -21.12 17.36 7.44
CA LEU A 67 -19.94 17.85 8.14
C LEU A 67 -18.93 16.73 8.35
N ALA A 68 -19.37 15.56 8.82
CA ALA A 68 -18.50 14.41 9.02
C ALA A 68 -17.83 13.96 7.71
N PHE A 69 -18.59 13.88 6.61
CA PHE A 69 -18.03 13.55 5.30
C PHE A 69 -17.05 14.59 4.79
N SER A 70 -17.31 15.87 5.05
CA SER A 70 -16.42 16.98 4.64
C SER A 70 -15.07 16.91 5.34
N VAL A 71 -15.06 16.61 6.65
CA VAL A 71 -13.82 16.38 7.41
C VAL A 71 -13.02 15.22 6.83
N ILE A 72 -13.68 14.11 6.47
CA ILE A 72 -13.02 12.94 5.88
C ILE A 72 -12.50 13.25 4.46
N ALA A 73 -13.33 13.89 3.63
CA ALA A 73 -12.98 14.27 2.26
C ALA A 73 -11.80 15.24 2.22
N PHE A 74 -11.63 16.08 3.24
CA PHE A 74 -10.45 16.93 3.42
C PHE A 74 -9.24 16.17 3.98
N GLY A 75 -9.45 15.35 5.01
CA GLY A 75 -8.37 14.66 5.72
C GLY A 75 -7.67 13.57 4.88
N VAL A 76 -8.43 12.83 4.07
CA VAL A 76 -7.87 11.73 3.25
C VAL A 76 -6.81 12.23 2.26
N PRO A 77 -7.05 13.27 1.44
CA PRO A 77 -6.01 13.86 0.59
C PRO A 77 -4.77 14.35 1.35
N VAL A 78 -4.96 15.00 2.50
CA VAL A 78 -3.84 15.49 3.33
C VAL A 78 -2.96 14.33 3.80
N ILE A 79 -3.57 13.26 4.30
CA ILE A 79 -2.87 12.04 4.71
C ILE A 79 -2.20 11.37 3.51
N SER A 80 -2.90 11.28 2.38
CA SER A 80 -2.38 10.70 1.13
C SER A 80 -1.10 11.40 0.67
N ASN A 81 -1.12 12.75 0.68
CA ASN A 81 0.04 13.56 0.33
C ASN A 81 1.21 13.33 1.31
N LYS A 82 0.94 13.28 2.62
CA LYS A 82 1.97 13.03 3.63
C LYS A 82 2.60 11.63 3.53
N LEU A 83 1.79 10.61 3.25
CA LEU A 83 2.28 9.22 3.10
C LEU A 83 2.98 8.99 1.76
N ASN A 84 2.66 9.82 0.76
CA ASN A 84 3.32 9.93 -0.52
C ASN A 84 3.52 8.58 -1.24
N TYR A 85 2.47 7.75 -1.23
CA TYR A 85 2.53 6.39 -1.78
C TYR A 85 2.82 6.36 -3.28
N GLU A 86 2.43 7.40 -4.04
CA GLU A 86 2.70 7.47 -5.47
C GLU A 86 4.19 7.67 -5.77
N GLU A 87 4.87 8.57 -5.06
CA GLU A 87 6.30 8.76 -5.22
C GLU A 87 7.09 7.53 -4.75
N ARG A 88 6.68 6.93 -3.63
CA ARG A 88 7.28 5.67 -3.13
C ARG A 88 7.12 4.53 -4.13
N PHE A 89 5.96 4.43 -4.79
CA PHE A 89 5.76 3.50 -5.91
C PHE A 89 6.77 3.75 -7.04
N LYS A 90 6.94 5.00 -7.48
CA LYS A 90 7.90 5.38 -8.53
C LYS A 90 9.34 5.01 -8.13
N LYS A 91 9.74 5.29 -6.89
CA LYS A 91 11.07 4.95 -6.35
C LYS A 91 11.31 3.44 -6.30
N HIS A 92 10.38 2.65 -5.75
CA HIS A 92 10.50 1.19 -5.75
C HIS A 92 10.52 0.63 -7.17
N LYS A 93 9.70 1.18 -8.08
CA LYS A 93 9.68 0.79 -9.49
C LYS A 93 11.02 1.01 -10.17
N HIS A 94 11.59 2.19 -9.99
CA HIS A 94 12.89 2.52 -10.54
C HIS A 94 13.97 1.59 -9.98
N CYS A 95 13.99 1.38 -8.66
CA CYS A 95 14.99 0.52 -8.03
C CYS A 95 14.92 -0.94 -8.51
N TYR A 96 13.74 -1.56 -8.59
CA TYR A 96 13.68 -2.96 -9.02
C TYR A 96 14.09 -3.14 -10.49
N ILE A 97 13.93 -2.11 -11.34
CA ILE A 97 14.40 -2.11 -12.73
C ILE A 97 15.93 -2.11 -12.74
N ILE A 98 16.56 -1.25 -11.94
CA ILE A 98 18.03 -1.21 -11.84
C ILE A 98 18.57 -2.53 -11.28
N LEU A 99 17.92 -3.09 -10.24
CA LEU A 99 18.29 -4.39 -9.69
C LEU A 99 18.13 -5.52 -10.72
N TYR A 100 17.13 -5.44 -11.60
CA TYR A 100 16.98 -6.40 -12.69
C TYR A 100 18.14 -6.29 -13.68
N ASN A 101 18.55 -5.09 -14.05
CA ASN A 101 19.72 -4.91 -14.92
C ASN A 101 21.00 -5.46 -14.26
N LEU A 102 21.18 -5.22 -12.95
CA LEU A 102 22.31 -5.76 -12.19
C LEU A 102 22.28 -7.29 -12.11
N TYR A 103 21.09 -7.87 -11.94
CA TYR A 103 20.86 -9.31 -11.98
C TYR A 103 21.24 -9.90 -13.34
N LEU A 104 20.78 -9.31 -14.45
CA LEU A 104 21.12 -9.77 -15.80
C LEU A 104 22.62 -9.63 -16.09
N GLU A 105 23.24 -8.53 -15.66
CA GLU A 105 24.68 -8.32 -15.79
C GLU A 105 25.45 -9.44 -15.09
N LEU A 106 25.03 -9.83 -13.89
CA LEU A 106 25.64 -10.92 -13.14
C LEU A 106 25.40 -12.30 -13.79
N ALA A 107 24.16 -12.56 -14.21
CA ALA A 107 23.71 -13.84 -14.79
C ALA A 107 24.39 -14.16 -16.14
N TYR A 108 24.55 -13.15 -17.01
CA TYR A 108 25.06 -13.35 -18.37
C TYR A 108 26.56 -13.07 -18.54
N LYS A 109 27.27 -12.62 -17.50
CA LYS A 109 28.72 -12.41 -17.59
C LYS A 109 29.45 -13.75 -17.67
N GLN A 110 30.13 -13.98 -18.79
CA GLN A 110 30.93 -15.19 -19.03
C GLN A 110 32.19 -15.23 -18.14
N ASN A 111 32.78 -14.07 -17.82
CA ASN A 111 33.98 -13.95 -16.99
C ASN A 111 33.66 -13.39 -15.60
N LYS A 112 33.40 -14.29 -14.64
CA LYS A 112 33.07 -13.96 -13.24
C LYS A 112 34.35 -13.78 -12.42
N THR A 113 35.09 -12.69 -12.68
CA THR A 113 36.29 -12.38 -11.89
C THR A 113 35.92 -11.79 -10.52
N PRO A 114 36.77 -11.95 -9.49
CA PRO A 114 36.52 -11.35 -8.16
C PRO A 114 36.33 -9.83 -8.21
N GLN A 115 37.02 -9.13 -9.11
CA GLN A 115 36.89 -7.69 -9.32
C GLN A 115 35.49 -7.31 -9.82
N VAL A 116 34.96 -8.08 -10.78
CA VAL A 116 33.60 -7.88 -11.31
C VAL A 116 32.54 -8.14 -10.23
N LEU A 117 32.72 -9.18 -9.40
CA LEU A 117 31.81 -9.46 -8.30
C LEU A 117 31.81 -8.34 -7.27
N ASN A 118 32.99 -7.81 -6.95
CA ASN A 118 33.13 -6.71 -6.00
C ASN A 118 32.46 -5.42 -6.53
N ASP A 119 32.59 -5.12 -7.82
CA ASP A 119 31.94 -3.97 -8.44
C ASP A 119 30.39 -4.10 -8.41
N ILE A 120 29.86 -5.26 -8.79
CA ILE A 120 28.42 -5.54 -8.73
C ILE A 120 27.91 -5.46 -7.29
N GLN A 121 28.66 -6.01 -6.33
CA GLN A 121 28.31 -5.94 -4.92
C GLN A 121 28.31 -4.50 -4.39
N LYS A 122 29.28 -3.68 -4.79
CA LYS A 122 29.33 -2.26 -4.41
C LYS A 122 28.13 -1.50 -4.95
N ARG A 123 27.82 -1.65 -6.24
CA ARG A 123 26.63 -1.04 -6.87
C ARG A 123 25.34 -1.53 -6.22
N TYR A 124 25.26 -2.81 -5.85
CA TYR A 124 24.13 -3.34 -5.10
C TYR A 124 23.95 -2.65 -3.75
N ILE A 125 25.02 -2.47 -2.97
CA ILE A 125 24.97 -1.81 -1.66
C ILE A 125 24.57 -0.33 -1.81
N GLU A 126 25.12 0.38 -2.80
CA GLU A 126 24.75 1.77 -3.10
C GLU A 126 23.25 1.89 -3.41
N LEU A 127 22.69 0.96 -4.20
CA LEU A 127 21.25 0.90 -4.46
C LEU A 127 20.42 0.61 -3.21
N LEU A 128 20.93 -0.15 -2.25
CA LEU A 128 20.21 -0.38 -0.99
C LEU A 128 20.19 0.87 -0.11
N GLN A 129 21.24 1.70 -0.15
CA GLN A 129 21.34 2.93 0.64
C GLN A 129 20.49 4.07 0.06
N GLN A 130 20.35 4.14 -1.27
CA GLN A 130 19.65 5.24 -1.95
C GLN A 130 18.12 5.16 -1.85
N TYR A 131 17.56 3.98 -1.62
CA TYR A 131 16.12 3.76 -1.72
C TYR A 131 15.55 3.19 -0.43
N GLU A 132 14.34 3.64 -0.10
CA GLU A 132 13.56 3.10 1.01
C GLU A 132 13.50 1.56 0.97
N ASN A 133 13.61 0.94 2.16
CA ASN A 133 13.52 -0.49 2.32
C ASN A 133 12.09 -1.01 2.12
N HIS A 134 12.01 -2.27 1.66
CA HIS A 134 10.75 -3.01 1.67
C HIS A 134 10.42 -3.49 3.09
N ASN A 135 9.15 -3.75 3.38
CA ASN A 135 8.76 -4.32 4.67
C ASN A 135 8.83 -5.86 4.61
N ASN A 136 8.84 -6.51 5.79
CA ASN A 136 8.79 -7.97 5.90
C ASN A 136 7.58 -8.57 5.19
N PHE A 137 6.45 -7.86 5.14
CA PHE A 137 5.27 -8.29 4.40
C PHE A 137 5.53 -8.43 2.89
N ASP A 138 6.32 -7.54 2.30
CA ASP A 138 6.64 -7.61 0.87
C ASP A 138 7.54 -8.79 0.58
N TYR A 139 8.48 -9.06 1.48
CA TYR A 139 9.36 -10.23 1.40
C TYR A 139 8.58 -11.54 1.52
N ILE A 140 7.67 -11.66 2.49
CA ILE A 140 6.83 -12.86 2.65
C ILE A 140 5.95 -13.04 1.41
N LYS A 141 5.35 -11.96 0.91
CA LYS A 141 4.53 -11.98 -0.32
C LYS A 141 5.38 -12.39 -1.55
N SER A 142 6.61 -11.90 -1.67
CA SER A 142 7.47 -12.22 -2.81
C SER A 142 7.91 -13.68 -2.82
N ILE A 143 8.23 -14.27 -1.64
CA ILE A 143 8.51 -15.70 -1.54
C ILE A 143 7.27 -16.52 -1.88
N TRP A 144 6.09 -16.10 -1.39
CA TRP A 144 4.85 -16.82 -1.65
C TRP A 144 4.56 -16.90 -3.13
N ASN A 145 4.70 -15.78 -3.84
CA ASN A 145 4.44 -15.69 -5.27
C ASN A 145 5.43 -16.52 -6.09
N ASN A 146 6.72 -16.52 -5.70
CA ASN A 146 7.77 -17.18 -6.47
C ASN A 146 8.05 -18.63 -6.09
N LYS A 147 7.43 -19.16 -5.01
CA LYS A 147 7.63 -20.53 -4.48
C LYS A 147 9.10 -20.94 -4.25
N GLN A 148 10.05 -20.00 -4.28
CA GLN A 148 11.49 -20.29 -4.23
C GLN A 148 11.96 -20.80 -2.87
N GLN A 149 11.30 -20.39 -1.78
CA GLN A 149 11.68 -20.76 -0.42
C GLN A 149 10.48 -21.21 0.39
N LYS A 150 10.72 -22.16 1.32
CA LYS A 150 9.72 -22.58 2.29
C LYS A 150 9.50 -21.45 3.30
N ILE A 151 8.27 -20.93 3.34
CA ILE A 151 7.85 -19.93 4.33
C ILE A 151 7.49 -20.65 5.63
N LYS A 152 8.01 -20.16 6.77
CA LYS A 152 7.59 -20.64 8.09
C LYS A 152 6.09 -20.44 8.28
N LEU A 153 5.40 -21.44 8.82
CA LEU A 153 3.94 -21.40 9.02
C LEU A 153 3.49 -20.15 9.79
N CYS A 154 4.22 -19.77 10.86
CA CYS A 154 3.91 -18.57 11.64
C CYS A 154 3.95 -17.27 10.81
N SER A 155 4.92 -17.14 9.88
CA SER A 155 5.01 -15.97 8.99
C SER A 155 3.85 -15.92 8.00
N LYS A 156 3.43 -17.09 7.50
CA LYS A 156 2.26 -17.26 6.63
C LYS A 156 0.97 -16.86 7.34
N ILE A 157 0.76 -17.31 8.58
CA ILE A 157 -0.40 -16.91 9.40
C ILE A 157 -0.42 -15.40 9.62
N LYS A 158 0.71 -14.80 10.05
CA LYS A 158 0.82 -13.34 10.25
C LYS A 158 0.50 -12.56 8.98
N PHE A 159 0.97 -13.02 7.82
CA PHE A 159 0.68 -12.40 6.54
C PHE A 159 -0.82 -12.45 6.20
N VAL A 160 -1.47 -13.60 6.39
CA VAL A 160 -2.91 -13.75 6.13
C VAL A 160 -3.74 -12.88 7.07
N LEU A 161 -3.42 -12.89 8.37
CA LEU A 161 -4.12 -12.06 9.36
C LEU A 161 -4.00 -10.57 9.06
N TYR A 162 -2.78 -10.10 8.76
CA TYR A 162 -2.58 -8.70 8.36
C TYR A 162 -3.30 -8.35 7.06
N SER A 163 -3.25 -9.22 6.05
CA SER A 163 -3.94 -8.98 4.77
C SER A 163 -5.45 -8.92 4.97
N GLY A 164 -6.01 -9.82 5.78
CA GLY A 164 -7.43 -9.81 6.16
C GLY A 164 -7.79 -8.53 6.91
N PHE A 165 -6.99 -8.12 7.90
CA PHE A 165 -7.17 -6.86 8.62
C PHE A 165 -7.19 -5.65 7.68
N VAL A 166 -6.25 -5.57 6.73
CA VAL A 166 -6.19 -4.50 5.72
C VAL A 166 -7.44 -4.48 4.82
N ILE A 167 -7.97 -5.64 4.44
CA ILE A 167 -9.20 -5.71 3.65
C ILE A 167 -10.41 -5.24 4.47
N VAL A 168 -10.50 -5.67 5.72
CA VAL A 168 -11.59 -5.28 6.63
C VAL A 168 -11.60 -3.77 6.87
N ILE A 169 -10.44 -3.15 7.17
CA ILE A 169 -10.37 -1.68 7.36
C ILE A 169 -10.77 -0.92 6.10
N LYS A 170 -10.33 -1.37 4.92
CA LYS A 170 -10.74 -0.77 3.63
C LYS A 170 -12.25 -0.88 3.43
N GLY A 171 -12.83 -2.04 3.74
CA GLY A 171 -14.28 -2.26 3.68
C GLY A 171 -15.05 -1.35 4.63
N ILE A 172 -14.62 -1.24 5.89
CA ILE A 172 -15.24 -0.35 6.87
C ILE A 172 -15.25 1.10 6.35
N LEU A 173 -14.10 1.60 5.88
CA LEU A 173 -13.98 2.97 5.37
C LEU A 173 -14.92 3.26 4.18
N LEU A 174 -15.21 2.26 3.35
CA LEU A 174 -16.13 2.38 2.22
C LEU A 174 -17.60 2.36 2.65
N VAL A 175 -17.95 1.64 3.72
CA VAL A 175 -19.33 1.49 4.20
C VAL A 175 -19.74 2.64 5.13
N LEU A 176 -18.78 3.36 5.72
CA LEU A 176 -19.03 4.49 6.62
C LEU A 176 -20.02 5.55 6.10
N PRO A 177 -20.04 5.95 4.81
CA PRO A 177 -21.03 6.92 4.32
C PRO A 177 -22.48 6.46 4.42
N ILE A 178 -22.72 5.15 4.55
CA ILE A 178 -24.07 4.59 4.77
C ILE A 178 -24.36 4.51 6.28
N VAL A 179 -23.36 4.12 7.07
CA VAL A 179 -23.53 3.87 8.51
C VAL A 179 -23.65 5.16 9.32
N ILE A 180 -22.84 6.17 8.99
CA ILE A 180 -22.79 7.45 9.72
C ILE A 180 -24.17 8.13 9.79
N PRO A 181 -24.92 8.29 8.67
CA PRO A 181 -26.27 8.85 8.69
C PRO A 181 -27.25 8.06 9.56
N CYS A 182 -27.25 6.72 9.46
CA CYS A 182 -28.12 5.87 10.27
C CYS A 182 -27.84 6.03 11.77
N ILE A 183 -26.56 6.11 12.17
CA ILE A 183 -26.18 6.34 13.57
C ILE A 183 -26.70 7.69 14.04
N PHE A 184 -26.50 8.77 13.26
CA PHE A 184 -26.96 10.09 13.66
C PHE A 184 -28.49 10.18 13.72
N GLU A 185 -29.22 9.53 12.81
CA GLU A 185 -30.68 9.47 12.87
C GLU A 185 -31.16 8.79 14.17
N ILE A 186 -30.57 7.65 14.54
CA ILE A 186 -30.91 6.92 15.78
C ILE A 186 -30.62 7.78 17.01
N ILE A 187 -29.45 8.41 17.08
CA ILE A 187 -29.05 9.26 18.21
C ILE A 187 -30.00 10.45 18.38
N MET A 188 -30.29 11.17 17.28
CA MET A 188 -31.17 12.34 17.32
C MET A 188 -32.61 11.95 17.69
N SER A 189 -33.09 10.80 17.20
CA SER A 189 -34.40 10.26 17.60
C SER A 189 -34.45 9.86 19.07
N ALA A 190 -33.37 9.30 19.63
CA ALA A 190 -33.30 8.91 21.04
C ALA A 190 -33.23 10.12 21.99
N LEU A 191 -32.58 11.20 21.57
CA LEU A 191 -32.46 12.44 22.34
C LEU A 191 -33.73 13.31 22.31
N LYS A 192 -34.78 12.91 21.57
CA LYS A 192 -36.02 13.70 21.36
C LYS A 192 -35.74 15.14 20.91
N ILE A 193 -34.72 15.35 20.08
CA ILE A 193 -34.50 16.63 19.38
C ILE A 193 -35.45 16.66 18.15
N ILE A 194 -36.75 16.48 18.40
CA ILE A 194 -37.82 16.49 17.40
C ILE A 194 -38.70 17.71 17.66
#